data_AF-A0A9Y3RP94-F1
#
_entry.id   AF-A0A9Y3RP94-F1
#
_cell.length_a   1.000
_cell.length_b   1.000
_cell.length_c   1.000
_cell.angle_alpha   90.00
_cell.angle_beta   90.00
_cell.angle_gamma   90.00
#
_symmetry.space_group_name_H-M   'P 1'
#
loop_
_entity.id
_entity.type
_entity.pdbx_description
1 polymer ?
#
loop_
_entity_poly.entity_id
_entity_poly.type
_entity_poly.pdbx_seq_one_letter_code
_entity_poly.pdbx_strand_id
1 'polypeptide(L)'
;MSDLLMLVSPIEPACPVSGETQYNREKLLQGQGVDTLLSETGVQQAEAAGQYLKDIAFTKVFVSNLQRAVQTAEIILRNNSHCSGMEMVLEPLLRERGFGVAEGRHKEYLKNMANAAGQSCRDYTPPGGETLDQVKLRFKKFLKALFKQMLDEHLSSGPAASSGASASGDVAQGTAAVASNTPPRCSADDGLQGVLVHTLVVSHGAYIRVAIWHLVEDLNCALPAGAKMQQVFSPCPNTGISRFILTLSESESGPVLSAARCVFTNRKDHLENLADGE
;
A
#
# COMPACT_ATOMS: atom_id res chain seq x y z
N MET A 1 11.54 7.62 -15.68
CA MET A 1 11.78 6.61 -14.63
C MET A 1 10.43 6.16 -14.12
N SER A 2 10.16 4.86 -14.10
CA SER A 2 8.88 4.33 -13.61
C SER A 2 9.11 3.73 -12.23
N ASP A 3 8.44 4.28 -11.22
CA ASP A 3 8.35 3.75 -9.86
C ASP A 3 7.06 2.95 -9.73
N LEU A 4 7.09 1.89 -8.94
CA LEU A 4 5.91 1.16 -8.53
C LEU A 4 5.75 1.28 -7.04
N LEU A 5 4.63 1.87 -6.63
CA LEU A 5 4.23 1.99 -5.24
C LEU A 5 3.19 0.91 -4.91
N MET A 6 3.58 -0.01 -4.03
CA MET A 6 2.65 -0.95 -3.41
C MET A 6 2.30 -0.50 -2.00
N LEU A 7 1.02 -0.28 -1.73
CA LEU A 7 0.51 0.03 -0.39
C LEU A 7 -0.12 -1.23 0.22
N VAL A 8 0.30 -1.58 1.43
CA VAL A 8 -0.28 -2.68 2.21
C VAL A 8 -0.76 -2.15 3.56
N SER A 9 -2.02 -2.42 3.90
CA SER A 9 -2.56 -2.11 5.22
C SER A 9 -2.16 -3.15 6.26
N PRO A 10 -1.54 -2.82 7.42
CA PRO A 10 -1.42 -3.77 8.50
C PRO A 10 -2.80 -4.05 9.09
N ILE A 11 -2.86 -5.07 9.93
CA ILE A 11 -4.07 -5.44 10.64
C ILE A 11 -4.32 -4.45 11.77
N GLU A 12 -5.44 -3.74 11.71
CA GLU A 12 -6.09 -3.24 12.92
C GLU A 12 -6.71 -4.44 13.64
N PRO A 13 -6.57 -4.60 14.97
CA PRO A 13 -7.18 -5.71 15.70
C PRO A 13 -8.70 -5.64 15.55
N ALA A 14 -9.17 -6.44 14.61
CA ALA A 14 -10.54 -6.83 14.39
C ALA A 14 -10.47 -8.31 14.02
N CYS A 15 -10.71 -9.17 15.01
CA CYS A 15 -10.74 -10.63 14.84
C CYS A 15 -12.17 -11.15 15.05
N PRO A 16 -12.58 -12.18 14.31
CA PRO A 16 -13.33 -13.29 14.88
C PRO A 16 -12.40 -14.18 15.73
N VAL A 17 -12.93 -14.60 16.88
CA VAL A 17 -12.53 -15.67 17.85
C VAL A 17 -11.38 -16.61 17.43
N SER A 18 -10.34 -16.89 18.22
CA SER A 18 -10.33 -17.34 19.62
C SER A 18 -9.04 -16.93 20.34
N GLY A 19 -9.14 -16.57 21.63
CA GLY A 19 -8.00 -16.13 22.46
C GLY A 19 -8.27 -14.75 23.08
N GLU A 20 -9.06 -14.71 24.14
CA GLU A 20 -9.52 -13.48 24.79
C GLU A 20 -8.36 -12.64 25.37
N THR A 21 -8.15 -11.45 24.79
CA THR A 21 -7.74 -10.27 25.56
C THR A 21 -8.82 -9.20 25.42
N GLN A 22 -9.07 -8.43 26.48
CA GLN A 22 -10.17 -7.45 26.58
C GLN A 22 -10.18 -6.43 25.42
N TYR A 23 -9.01 -6.06 24.90
CA TYR A 23 -8.85 -5.12 23.79
C TYR A 23 -9.33 -5.66 22.43
N ASN A 24 -9.18 -6.97 22.19
CA ASN A 24 -9.59 -7.61 20.93
C ASN A 24 -11.12 -7.70 20.79
N ARG A 25 -11.86 -7.68 21.92
CA ARG A 25 -13.32 -7.77 21.97
C ARG A 25 -14.03 -6.45 21.65
N GLU A 26 -13.33 -5.32 21.84
CA GLU A 26 -13.98 -4.00 21.93
C GLU A 26 -13.91 -3.16 20.64
N LYS A 27 -13.43 -3.66 19.49
CA LYS A 27 -13.44 -2.89 18.21
C LYS A 27 -12.97 -1.43 18.36
N LEU A 28 -11.88 -1.24 19.10
CA LEU A 28 -11.40 0.08 19.49
C LEU A 28 -10.74 0.78 18.31
N LEU A 29 -10.90 2.10 18.25
CA LEU A 29 -10.31 2.95 17.25
C LEU A 29 -8.82 3.11 17.54
N GLN A 30 -7.99 2.75 16.58
CA GLN A 30 -6.54 2.86 16.69
C GLN A 30 -6.04 4.00 15.80
N GLY A 31 -5.41 5.00 16.42
CA GLY A 31 -4.70 6.04 15.71
C GLY A 31 -3.20 5.92 15.98
N GLN A 32 -2.62 6.99 16.53
CA GLN A 32 -1.18 7.08 16.76
C GLN A 32 -0.75 6.81 18.20
N GLY A 33 -1.65 7.03 19.17
CA GLY A 33 -1.40 6.85 20.60
C GLY A 33 -1.64 5.42 21.10
N VAL A 34 -2.29 4.57 20.29
CA VAL A 34 -2.49 3.14 20.57
C VAL A 34 -1.58 2.33 19.65
N ASP A 35 -0.42 1.96 20.18
CA ASP A 35 0.61 1.19 19.46
C ASP A 35 0.60 -0.27 19.91
N THR A 36 -0.30 -1.06 19.31
CA THR A 36 -0.46 -2.49 19.63
C THR A 36 0.28 -3.38 18.64
N LEU A 37 0.64 -4.57 19.11
CA LEU A 37 1.10 -5.67 18.27
C LEU A 37 -0.05 -6.26 17.43
N LEU A 38 0.30 -7.08 16.44
CA LEU A 38 -0.64 -7.91 15.69
C LEU A 38 -1.31 -8.97 16.58
N SER A 39 -2.59 -9.25 16.30
CA SER A 39 -3.27 -10.44 16.82
C SER A 39 -2.79 -11.70 16.07
N GLU A 40 -3.17 -12.89 16.56
CA GLU A 40 -2.87 -14.15 15.89
C GLU A 40 -3.43 -14.21 14.46
N THR A 41 -4.70 -13.83 14.25
CA THR A 41 -5.27 -13.69 12.90
C THR A 41 -4.50 -12.67 12.07
N GLY A 42 -4.01 -11.59 12.70
CA GLY A 42 -3.17 -10.61 12.02
C GLY A 42 -1.86 -11.22 11.53
N VAL A 43 -1.21 -12.06 12.35
CA VAL A 43 -0.01 -12.78 11.92
C VAL A 43 -0.33 -13.67 10.71
N GLN A 44 -1.41 -14.46 10.76
CA GLN A 44 -1.82 -15.35 9.66
C GLN A 44 -2.11 -14.59 8.36
N GLN A 45 -2.80 -13.45 8.44
CA GLN A 45 -3.07 -12.61 7.27
C GLN A 45 -1.79 -12.00 6.70
N ALA A 46 -0.86 -11.58 7.56
CA ALA A 46 0.44 -11.06 7.12
C ALA A 46 1.31 -12.16 6.48
N GLU A 47 1.25 -13.39 6.97
CA GLU A 47 1.90 -14.54 6.35
C GLU A 47 1.32 -14.83 4.96
N ALA A 48 -0.02 -14.83 4.83
CA ALA A 48 -0.68 -15.01 3.54
C ALA A 48 -0.30 -13.90 2.54
N ALA A 49 -0.23 -12.64 2.98
CA ALA A 49 0.25 -11.53 2.17
C ALA A 49 1.72 -11.72 1.76
N GLY A 50 2.57 -12.18 2.68
CA GLY A 50 3.98 -12.50 2.40
C GLY A 50 4.13 -13.59 1.35
N GLN A 51 3.36 -14.67 1.45
CA GLN A 51 3.34 -15.74 0.46
C GLN A 51 2.83 -15.26 -0.91
N TYR A 52 1.79 -14.40 -0.92
CA TYR A 52 1.27 -13.81 -2.16
C TYR A 52 2.30 -12.92 -2.86
N LEU A 53 3.12 -12.20 -2.09
CA LEU A 53 4.15 -11.29 -2.57
C LEU A 53 5.54 -11.95 -2.68
N LYS A 54 5.66 -13.27 -2.53
CA LYS A 54 6.95 -13.94 -2.33
C LYS A 54 7.95 -13.76 -3.47
N ASP A 55 7.46 -13.69 -4.71
CA ASP A 55 8.27 -13.62 -5.93
C ASP A 55 8.45 -12.18 -6.43
N ILE A 56 8.00 -11.19 -5.65
CA ILE A 56 8.14 -9.77 -6.00
C ILE A 56 9.48 -9.26 -5.45
N ALA A 57 10.40 -8.88 -6.33
CA ALA A 57 11.62 -8.19 -5.92
C ALA A 57 11.29 -6.72 -5.62
N PHE A 58 11.31 -6.37 -4.33
CA PHE A 58 11.28 -4.99 -3.87
C PHE A 58 12.70 -4.43 -3.88
N THR A 59 12.83 -3.15 -4.21
CA THR A 59 14.09 -2.40 -4.14
C THR A 59 14.11 -1.47 -2.94
N LYS A 60 12.94 -1.16 -2.38
CA LYS A 60 12.76 -0.28 -1.21
C LYS A 60 11.59 -0.74 -0.37
N VAL A 61 11.71 -0.56 0.95
CA VAL A 61 10.63 -0.84 1.89
C VAL A 61 10.50 0.32 2.87
N PHE A 62 9.36 1.00 2.85
CA PHE A 62 9.01 2.02 3.84
C PHE A 62 7.88 1.51 4.73
N VAL A 63 8.00 1.74 6.03
CA VAL A 63 7.06 1.18 7.00
C VAL A 63 6.68 2.26 7.98
N SER A 64 5.39 2.38 8.30
CA SER A 64 5.00 3.17 9.47
C SER A 64 5.72 2.64 10.71
N ASN A 65 6.28 3.54 11.52
CA ASN A 65 7.00 3.14 12.74
C ASN A 65 6.09 2.63 13.89
N LEU A 66 4.81 2.34 13.64
CA LEU A 66 3.91 1.71 14.60
C LEU A 66 4.08 0.18 14.52
N GLN A 67 4.07 -0.49 15.67
CA GLN A 67 4.45 -1.91 15.81
C GLN A 67 3.66 -2.83 14.90
N ARG A 68 2.33 -2.66 14.80
CA ARG A 68 1.49 -3.44 13.87
C ARG A 68 1.97 -3.36 12.41
N ALA A 69 2.43 -2.20 11.95
CA ALA A 69 2.95 -2.03 10.60
C ALA A 69 4.34 -2.66 10.44
N VAL A 70 5.20 -2.48 11.45
CA VAL A 70 6.53 -3.09 11.50
C VAL A 70 6.43 -4.61 11.44
N GLN A 71 5.62 -5.23 12.30
CA GLN A 71 5.44 -6.68 12.31
C GLN A 71 4.86 -7.21 10.98
N THR A 72 3.90 -6.51 10.38
CA THR A 72 3.36 -6.90 9.06
C THR A 72 4.46 -6.88 8.00
N ALA A 73 5.28 -5.82 7.95
CA ALA A 73 6.39 -5.73 7.00
C ALA A 73 7.43 -6.83 7.21
N GLU A 74 7.83 -7.08 8.47
CA GLU A 74 8.78 -8.16 8.81
C GLU A 74 8.29 -9.53 8.35
N ILE A 75 7.02 -9.85 8.57
CA ILE A 75 6.42 -11.12 8.16
C ILE A 75 6.37 -11.23 6.64
N ILE A 76 5.98 -10.16 5.93
CA ILE A 76 5.96 -10.13 4.46
C ILE A 76 7.36 -10.38 3.91
N LEU A 77 8.37 -9.67 4.41
CA LEU A 77 9.75 -9.77 3.93
C LEU A 77 10.38 -11.13 4.27
N ARG A 78 10.08 -11.70 5.43
CA ARG A 78 10.55 -13.04 5.81
C ARG A 78 10.07 -14.13 4.84
N ASN A 79 8.86 -13.97 4.29
CA ASN A 79 8.28 -14.90 3.33
C ASN A 79 8.67 -14.59 1.86
N ASN A 80 9.43 -13.52 1.61
CA ASN A 80 9.83 -13.11 0.28
C ASN A 80 11.16 -13.73 -0.17
N SER A 81 11.18 -14.29 -1.38
CA SER A 81 12.33 -15.02 -1.94
C SER A 81 13.47 -14.12 -2.42
N HIS A 82 13.21 -12.83 -2.64
CA HIS A 82 14.14 -11.88 -3.26
C HIS A 82 14.66 -10.80 -2.32
N CYS A 83 13.97 -10.58 -1.20
CA CYS A 83 14.20 -9.43 -0.31
C CYS A 83 14.74 -9.83 1.06
N SER A 84 15.40 -10.98 1.17
CA SER A 84 16.04 -11.42 2.41
C SER A 84 17.10 -10.40 2.84
N GLY A 85 16.99 -9.89 4.07
CA GLY A 85 17.89 -8.87 4.61
C GLY A 85 17.68 -7.45 4.07
N MET A 86 16.57 -7.19 3.36
CA MET A 86 16.20 -5.84 2.93
C MET A 86 16.03 -4.90 4.12
N GLU A 87 16.65 -3.73 4.06
CA GLU A 87 16.50 -2.69 5.09
C GLU A 87 15.09 -2.07 5.01
N MET A 88 14.41 -2.00 6.16
CA MET A 88 13.15 -1.29 6.29
C MET A 88 13.40 0.13 6.79
N VAL A 89 12.92 1.12 6.04
CA VAL A 89 12.95 2.53 6.46
C VAL A 89 11.69 2.82 7.26
N LEU A 90 11.84 3.02 8.57
CA LEU A 90 10.73 3.42 9.44
C LEU A 90 10.41 4.90 9.24
N GLU A 91 9.23 5.21 8.70
CA GLU A 91 8.82 6.54 8.28
C GLU A 91 7.60 7.02 9.09
N PRO A 92 7.77 7.98 10.02
CA PRO A 92 6.68 8.56 10.80
C PRO A 92 5.58 9.24 9.97
N LEU A 93 5.88 9.72 8.76
CA LEU A 93 4.88 10.28 7.85
C LEU A 93 3.83 9.24 7.43
N LEU A 94 4.13 7.94 7.54
CA LEU A 94 3.21 6.84 7.21
C LEU A 94 2.31 6.40 8.38
N ARG A 95 2.34 7.07 9.54
CA ARG A 95 1.46 6.73 10.67
C ARG A 95 -0.02 6.87 10.33
N GLU A 96 -0.84 6.12 11.06
CA GLU A 96 -2.30 6.23 10.94
C GLU A 96 -2.78 7.65 11.24
N ARG A 97 -3.98 7.99 10.76
CA ARG A 97 -4.72 9.16 11.19
C ARG A 97 -4.81 9.20 12.71
N GLY A 98 -4.37 10.29 13.32
CA GLY A 98 -4.62 10.55 14.72
C GLY A 98 -6.11 10.73 14.97
N PHE A 99 -6.66 10.04 15.97
CA PHE A 99 -8.08 10.20 16.36
C PHE A 99 -8.24 10.90 17.72
N GLY A 100 -7.14 11.37 18.31
CA GLY A 100 -7.17 12.18 19.53
C GLY A 100 -7.95 11.52 20.65
N VAL A 101 -8.92 12.25 21.21
CA VAL A 101 -9.77 11.77 22.32
C VAL A 101 -10.64 10.56 21.97
N ALA A 102 -10.78 10.20 20.69
CA ALA A 102 -11.54 9.03 20.25
C ALA A 102 -10.68 7.75 20.17
N GLU A 103 -9.36 7.85 20.28
CA GLU A 103 -8.48 6.67 20.31
C GLU A 103 -8.76 5.79 21.54
N GLY A 104 -8.67 4.47 21.36
CA GLY A 104 -8.98 3.51 22.42
C GLY A 104 -10.47 3.43 22.78
N ARG A 105 -11.36 4.04 22.00
CA ARG A 105 -12.83 3.95 22.14
C ARG A 105 -13.42 3.19 20.96
N HIS A 106 -14.60 2.61 21.13
CA HIS A 106 -15.33 1.97 20.02
C HIS A 106 -15.51 2.92 18.82
N LYS A 107 -15.47 2.39 17.59
CA LYS A 107 -15.78 3.17 16.36
C LYS A 107 -17.14 3.90 16.43
N GLU A 108 -18.11 3.34 17.16
CA GLU A 108 -19.42 3.95 17.45
C GLU A 108 -19.28 5.32 18.17
N TYR A 109 -18.30 5.46 19.05
CA TYR A 109 -18.06 6.69 19.80
C TYR A 109 -17.71 7.85 18.86
N LEU A 110 -16.81 7.63 17.91
CA LEU A 110 -16.47 8.62 16.88
C LEU A 110 -17.69 8.97 16.02
N LYS A 111 -18.49 7.96 15.64
CA LYS A 111 -19.73 8.17 14.87
C LYS A 111 -20.74 9.03 15.63
N ASN A 112 -20.90 8.80 16.93
CA ASN A 112 -21.79 9.59 17.78
C ASN A 112 -21.29 11.03 17.95
N MET A 113 -19.98 11.24 18.11
CA MET A 113 -19.39 12.58 18.13
C MET A 113 -19.63 13.33 16.82
N ALA A 114 -19.43 12.66 15.67
CA ALA A 114 -19.69 13.23 14.35
C ALA A 114 -21.17 13.62 14.18
N ASN A 115 -22.09 12.73 14.56
CA ASN A 115 -23.53 12.99 14.49
C ASN A 115 -23.94 14.17 15.38
N ALA A 116 -23.41 14.24 16.61
CA ALA A 116 -23.67 15.35 17.53
C ALA A 116 -23.14 16.70 16.99
N ALA A 117 -22.09 16.66 16.17
CA ALA A 117 -21.55 17.82 15.49
C ALA A 117 -22.24 18.12 14.12
N GLY A 118 -23.26 17.36 13.74
CA GLY A 118 -23.95 17.52 12.45
C GLY A 118 -23.08 17.20 11.23
N GLN A 119 -22.02 16.41 11.40
CA GLN A 119 -21.05 16.10 10.36
C GLN A 119 -21.06 14.61 10.01
N SER A 120 -20.63 14.29 8.79
CA SER A 120 -20.38 12.90 8.43
C SER A 120 -19.18 12.37 9.24
N CYS A 121 -19.21 11.09 9.62
CA CYS A 121 -18.09 10.45 10.33
C CYS A 121 -16.78 10.50 9.52
N ARG A 122 -16.87 10.60 8.19
CA ARG A 122 -15.71 10.73 7.31
C ARG A 122 -15.02 12.07 7.48
N ASP A 123 -15.80 13.15 7.51
CA ASP A 123 -15.29 14.53 7.46
C ASP A 123 -15.03 15.08 8.87
N TYR A 124 -15.68 14.50 9.89
CA TYR A 124 -15.48 14.87 11.28
C TYR A 124 -14.06 14.60 11.77
N THR A 125 -13.52 15.55 12.52
CA THR A 125 -12.23 15.41 13.21
C THR A 125 -12.46 15.55 14.72
N PRO A 126 -12.22 14.50 15.51
CA PRO A 126 -12.37 14.57 16.96
C PRO A 126 -11.30 15.50 17.57
N PRO A 127 -11.54 16.09 18.76
CA PRO A 127 -10.54 16.89 19.46
C PRO A 127 -9.20 16.16 19.61
N GLY A 128 -8.10 16.86 19.29
CA GLY A 128 -6.75 16.28 19.30
C GLY A 128 -6.46 15.28 18.17
N GLY A 129 -7.40 15.04 17.26
CA GLY A 129 -7.21 14.21 16.07
C GLY A 129 -6.67 14.99 14.86
N GLU A 130 -6.38 14.25 13.79
CA GLU A 130 -5.94 14.81 12.51
C GLU A 130 -7.11 14.97 11.53
N THR A 131 -7.11 16.06 10.77
CA THR A 131 -7.99 16.26 9.63
C THR A 131 -7.53 15.43 8.43
N LEU A 132 -8.41 15.20 7.46
CA LEU A 132 -8.05 14.51 6.22
C LEU A 132 -6.96 15.27 5.43
N ASP A 133 -6.98 16.61 5.47
CA ASP A 133 -5.96 17.43 4.82
C ASP A 133 -4.59 17.35 5.51
N GLN A 134 -4.55 17.20 6.83
CA GLN A 134 -3.30 16.96 7.56
C GLN A 134 -2.70 15.61 7.18
N VAL A 135 -3.52 14.55 7.11
CA VAL A 135 -3.10 13.22 6.63
C VAL A 135 -2.61 13.30 5.18
N LYS A 136 -3.36 13.98 4.30
CA LYS A 136 -2.98 14.22 2.90
C LYS A 136 -1.64 14.96 2.80
N LEU A 137 -1.41 15.97 3.64
CA LEU A 137 -0.15 16.70 3.69
C LEU A 137 1.02 15.81 4.09
N ARG A 138 0.84 14.89 5.05
CA ARG A 138 1.87 13.88 5.39
C ARG A 138 2.19 13.00 4.19
N PHE A 139 1.18 12.51 3.49
CA PHE A 139 1.37 11.72 2.27
C PHE A 139 2.10 12.50 1.17
N LYS A 140 1.76 13.77 0.94
CA LYS A 140 2.49 14.65 0.00
C LYS A 140 3.96 14.80 0.38
N LYS A 141 4.26 14.99 1.67
CA LYS A 141 5.64 15.07 2.17
C LYS A 141 6.40 13.76 1.94
N PHE A 142 5.74 12.63 2.20
CA PHE A 142 6.29 11.30 1.94
C PHE A 142 6.61 11.10 0.46
N LEU A 143 5.67 11.38 -0.45
CA LEU A 143 5.91 11.28 -1.90
C LEU A 143 7.08 12.17 -2.34
N LYS A 144 7.16 13.40 -1.84
CA LYS A 144 8.29 14.30 -2.16
C LYS A 144 9.63 13.72 -1.72
N ALA A 145 9.70 13.12 -0.52
CA ALA A 145 10.91 12.47 -0.03
C ALA A 145 11.26 11.23 -0.85
N LEU A 146 10.27 10.38 -1.15
CA LEU A 146 10.40 9.20 -2.00
C LEU A 146 10.97 9.56 -3.37
N PHE A 147 10.36 10.51 -4.07
CA PHE A 147 10.78 10.90 -5.42
C PHE A 147 12.20 11.49 -5.43
N LYS A 148 12.55 12.25 -4.41
CA LYS A 148 13.92 12.77 -4.27
C LYS A 148 14.94 11.64 -4.12
N GLN A 149 14.68 10.71 -3.19
CA GLN A 149 15.58 9.58 -2.96
C GLN A 149 15.75 8.72 -4.23
N MET A 150 14.66 8.51 -4.98
CA MET A 150 14.70 7.75 -6.23
C MET A 150 15.55 8.39 -7.32
N LEU A 151 15.51 9.73 -7.45
CA LEU A 151 16.40 10.41 -8.39
C LEU A 151 17.86 10.36 -7.95
N ASP A 152 18.14 10.62 -6.67
CA ASP A 152 19.51 10.67 -6.15
C ASP A 152 20.24 9.33 -6.40
N GLU A 153 19.53 8.21 -6.26
CA GLU A 153 20.06 6.87 -6.53
C GLU A 153 20.26 6.60 -8.02
N HIS A 154 19.36 7.06 -8.89
CA HIS A 154 19.52 6.90 -10.34
C HIS A 154 20.68 7.73 -10.89
N LEU A 155 20.83 8.98 -10.42
CA LEU A 155 21.97 9.83 -10.77
C LEU A 155 23.30 9.22 -10.31
N SER A 156 23.30 8.56 -9.15
CA SER A 156 24.47 7.85 -8.62
C SER A 156 24.78 6.56 -9.38
N SER A 157 23.77 5.93 -10.02
CA SER A 157 23.94 4.70 -10.79
C SER A 157 24.43 4.89 -12.24
N GLY A 158 24.46 6.13 -12.75
CA GLY A 158 25.01 6.50 -14.07
C GLY A 158 24.25 5.93 -15.29
N PRO A 159 24.31 6.56 -16.48
CA PRO A 159 23.77 5.95 -17.68
C PRO A 159 24.68 4.78 -18.07
N ALA A 160 24.18 3.54 -17.94
CA ALA A 160 24.83 2.39 -18.55
C ALA A 160 25.03 2.69 -20.05
N ALA A 161 26.30 2.69 -20.46
CA ALA A 161 26.74 3.12 -21.76
C ALA A 161 25.94 2.47 -22.90
N SER A 162 25.50 3.31 -23.82
CA SER A 162 25.18 2.92 -25.19
C SER A 162 26.37 2.19 -25.81
N SER A 163 26.25 0.88 -26.00
CA SER A 163 27.05 0.15 -26.99
C SER A 163 26.09 -0.44 -28.02
N GLY A 164 26.06 0.21 -29.19
CA GLY A 164 25.35 -0.30 -30.35
C GLY A 164 25.93 -1.61 -30.85
N ALA A 165 25.06 -2.48 -31.33
CA ALA A 165 25.40 -3.48 -32.34
C ALA A 165 24.20 -3.61 -33.29
N SER A 166 24.46 -3.21 -34.52
CA SER A 166 23.58 -3.31 -35.67
C SER A 166 23.32 -4.76 -36.09
N ALA A 167 22.07 -4.97 -36.51
CA ALA A 167 21.45 -6.06 -37.26
C ALA A 167 22.32 -7.12 -37.97
N SER A 168 21.83 -8.38 -37.90
CA SER A 168 21.74 -9.34 -39.00
C SER A 168 20.70 -10.40 -38.61
N GLY A 169 19.71 -10.64 -39.47
CA GLY A 169 18.53 -11.45 -39.16
C GLY A 169 18.70 -12.95 -39.33
N ASP A 170 17.70 -13.71 -38.87
CA ASP A 170 17.16 -14.81 -39.65
C ASP A 170 15.74 -15.20 -39.19
N VAL A 171 14.93 -15.57 -40.17
CA VAL A 171 13.51 -15.94 -40.07
C VAL A 171 13.42 -17.44 -39.74
N ALA A 172 12.68 -17.81 -38.70
CA ALA A 172 12.14 -19.16 -38.57
C ALA A 172 10.79 -19.17 -37.85
N GLN A 173 9.80 -19.68 -38.58
CA GLN A 173 8.40 -19.87 -38.18
C GLN A 173 8.21 -20.92 -37.09
N GLY A 174 7.23 -20.65 -36.22
CA GLY A 174 6.24 -21.65 -35.81
C GLY A 174 6.49 -22.33 -34.47
N THR A 175 5.65 -22.00 -33.48
CA THR A 175 4.58 -22.91 -33.03
C THR A 175 3.56 -22.11 -32.21
N ALA A 176 2.30 -22.18 -32.63
CA ALA A 176 1.17 -21.56 -31.95
C ALA A 176 0.96 -22.19 -30.57
N ALA A 177 1.17 -21.43 -29.51
CA ALA A 177 0.73 -21.79 -28.18
C ALA A 177 -0.78 -21.54 -28.08
N VAL A 178 -1.49 -22.63 -27.80
CA VAL A 178 -2.94 -22.71 -27.63
C VAL A 178 -3.41 -21.63 -26.66
N ALA A 179 -4.29 -20.75 -27.13
CA ALA A 179 -5.01 -19.80 -26.30
C ALA A 179 -5.94 -20.56 -25.36
N SER A 180 -5.50 -20.79 -24.13
CA SER A 180 -6.39 -21.19 -23.05
C SER A 180 -7.30 -20.00 -22.73
N ASN A 181 -8.60 -20.15 -23.01
CA ASN A 181 -9.68 -19.25 -22.59
C ASN A 181 -9.87 -19.31 -21.06
N THR A 182 -8.83 -18.95 -20.32
CA THR A 182 -8.91 -18.68 -18.88
C THR A 182 -9.00 -17.17 -18.75
N PRO A 183 -9.99 -16.61 -18.04
CA PRO A 183 -9.98 -15.18 -17.73
C PRO A 183 -8.62 -14.83 -17.10
N PRO A 184 -8.03 -13.65 -17.38
CA PRO A 184 -6.72 -13.30 -16.86
C PRO A 184 -6.75 -13.48 -15.35
N ARG A 185 -6.00 -14.46 -14.84
CA ARG A 185 -5.83 -14.64 -13.41
C ARG A 185 -5.17 -13.36 -12.90
N CYS A 186 -5.88 -12.60 -12.07
CA CYS A 186 -5.30 -11.46 -11.36
C CYS A 186 -4.16 -11.96 -10.49
N SER A 187 -2.93 -11.65 -10.87
CA SER A 187 -1.72 -12.19 -10.24
C SER A 187 -0.96 -11.11 -9.48
N ALA A 188 -0.10 -11.54 -8.55
CA ALA A 188 0.68 -10.63 -7.72
C ALA A 188 1.65 -9.73 -8.53
N ASP A 189 1.99 -10.12 -9.75
CA ASP A 189 2.88 -9.42 -10.68
C ASP A 189 2.14 -8.49 -11.68
N ASP A 190 0.82 -8.31 -11.53
CA ASP A 190 0.05 -7.40 -12.37
C ASP A 190 0.68 -5.99 -12.43
N GLY A 191 1.07 -5.54 -13.63
CA GLY A 191 1.66 -4.22 -13.83
C GLY A 191 3.14 -4.07 -13.49
N LEU A 192 3.88 -5.17 -13.25
CA LEU A 192 5.33 -5.12 -13.02
C LEU A 192 6.18 -5.01 -14.30
N GLN A 193 5.61 -5.33 -15.47
CA GLN A 193 6.37 -5.39 -16.71
C GLN A 193 6.99 -4.03 -17.08
N GLY A 194 8.31 -4.00 -17.26
CA GLY A 194 9.06 -2.81 -17.66
C GLY A 194 9.31 -1.81 -16.52
N VAL A 195 9.08 -2.19 -15.26
CA VAL A 195 9.36 -1.37 -14.09
C VAL A 195 10.64 -1.85 -13.40
N LEU A 196 11.56 -0.91 -13.14
CA LEU A 196 12.89 -1.21 -12.59
C LEU A 196 12.98 -1.02 -11.08
N VAL A 197 12.13 -0.16 -10.51
CA VAL A 197 12.11 0.15 -9.07
C VAL A 197 10.76 -0.18 -8.49
N HIS A 198 10.75 -1.04 -7.47
CA HIS A 198 9.55 -1.47 -6.77
C HIS A 198 9.64 -1.13 -5.29
N THR A 199 8.77 -0.23 -4.86
CA THR A 199 8.71 0.25 -3.48
C THR A 199 7.52 -0.40 -2.77
N LEU A 200 7.82 -1.15 -1.70
CA LEU A 200 6.82 -1.62 -0.75
C LEU A 200 6.59 -0.56 0.32
N VAL A 201 5.32 -0.23 0.60
CA VAL A 201 4.93 0.68 1.68
C VAL A 201 3.87 0.02 2.55
N VAL A 202 4.18 -0.15 3.83
CA VAL A 202 3.26 -0.72 4.82
C VAL A 202 2.78 0.40 5.75
N SER A 203 1.49 0.75 5.66
CA SER A 203 0.87 1.90 6.33
C SER A 203 -0.62 1.64 6.59
N HIS A 204 -1.39 2.51 7.24
CA HIS A 204 -2.66 2.14 7.87
C HIS A 204 -3.90 2.46 7.05
N GLY A 205 -5.06 1.90 7.40
CA GLY A 205 -6.27 1.93 6.57
C GLY A 205 -6.79 3.34 6.27
N ALA A 206 -6.92 4.22 7.29
CA ALA A 206 -7.41 5.57 7.05
C ALA A 206 -6.38 6.43 6.30
N TYR A 207 -5.09 6.26 6.60
CA TYR A 207 -3.99 6.86 5.85
C TYR A 207 -3.99 6.44 4.37
N ILE A 208 -4.00 5.14 4.08
CA ILE A 208 -4.00 4.58 2.72
C ILE A 208 -5.21 5.08 1.94
N ARG A 209 -6.39 5.16 2.57
CA ARG A 209 -7.58 5.69 1.88
C ARG A 209 -7.40 7.14 1.46
N VAL A 210 -6.82 7.99 2.32
CA VAL A 210 -6.50 9.39 1.98
C VAL A 210 -5.43 9.45 0.90
N ALA A 211 -4.42 8.58 0.95
CA ALA A 211 -3.37 8.48 -0.05
C ALA A 211 -3.93 8.10 -1.43
N ILE A 212 -4.77 7.06 -1.51
CA ILE A 212 -5.47 6.66 -2.74
C ILE A 212 -6.32 7.82 -3.28
N TRP A 213 -7.05 8.51 -2.41
CA TRP A 213 -7.84 9.67 -2.81
C TRP A 213 -6.97 10.77 -3.42
N HIS A 214 -5.84 11.08 -2.79
CA HIS A 214 -4.87 12.05 -3.31
C HIS A 214 -4.30 11.63 -4.67
N LEU A 215 -3.89 10.36 -4.83
CA LEU A 215 -3.36 9.85 -6.09
C LEU A 215 -4.40 9.95 -7.22
N VAL A 216 -5.64 9.56 -6.96
CA VAL A 216 -6.69 9.48 -7.98
C VAL A 216 -7.22 10.88 -8.35
N GLU A 217 -7.63 11.67 -7.36
CA GLU A 217 -8.32 12.94 -7.61
C GLU A 217 -7.33 14.09 -7.82
N ASP A 218 -6.33 14.24 -6.94
CA ASP A 218 -5.46 15.41 -6.98
C ASP A 218 -4.30 15.24 -7.98
N LEU A 219 -3.86 14.00 -8.24
CA LEU A 219 -2.77 13.68 -9.19
C LEU A 219 -3.26 13.08 -10.51
N ASN A 220 -4.58 13.05 -10.75
CA ASN A 220 -5.21 12.56 -11.98
C ASN A 220 -4.74 11.15 -12.38
N CYS A 221 -4.63 10.24 -11.41
CA CYS A 221 -4.15 8.89 -11.67
C CYS A 221 -5.12 8.11 -12.58
N ALA A 222 -4.60 7.56 -13.68
CA ALA A 222 -5.36 6.75 -14.62
C ALA A 222 -5.81 5.44 -13.95
N LEU A 223 -7.11 5.15 -13.99
CA LEU A 223 -7.70 3.95 -13.41
C LEU A 223 -7.79 2.81 -14.45
N PRO A 224 -7.81 1.54 -14.01
CA PRO A 224 -8.00 0.42 -14.92
C PRO A 224 -9.42 0.43 -15.51
N ALA A 225 -9.55 -0.08 -16.75
CA ALA A 225 -10.83 -0.12 -17.44
C ALA A 225 -11.88 -0.88 -16.61
N GLY A 226 -13.07 -0.28 -16.45
CA GLY A 226 -14.16 -0.86 -15.66
C GLY A 226 -14.06 -0.63 -14.14
N ALA A 227 -13.02 0.04 -13.64
CA ALA A 227 -12.92 0.41 -12.24
C ALA A 227 -14.04 1.37 -11.82
N LYS A 228 -14.78 1.01 -10.77
CA LYS A 228 -15.81 1.88 -10.18
C LYS A 228 -15.17 2.73 -9.08
N MET A 229 -15.41 4.04 -9.09
CA MET A 229 -14.90 4.96 -8.06
C MET A 229 -15.27 4.54 -6.62
N GLN A 230 -16.48 3.99 -6.44
CA GLN A 230 -16.92 3.45 -5.14
C GLN A 230 -16.02 2.31 -4.63
N GLN A 231 -15.51 1.47 -5.53
CA GLN A 231 -14.59 0.39 -5.18
C GLN A 231 -13.19 0.93 -4.90
N VAL A 232 -12.72 1.89 -5.70
CA VAL A 232 -11.41 2.54 -5.52
C VAL A 232 -11.29 3.23 -4.15
N PHE A 233 -12.37 3.90 -3.70
CA PHE A 233 -12.40 4.58 -2.40
C PHE A 233 -13.00 3.74 -1.26
N SER A 234 -13.18 2.43 -1.49
CA SER A 234 -13.62 1.52 -0.43
C SER A 234 -12.59 1.47 0.71
N PRO A 235 -13.02 1.17 1.95
CA PRO A 235 -12.08 0.93 3.04
C PRO A 235 -11.10 -0.19 2.69
N CYS A 236 -9.81 0.03 2.95
CA CYS A 236 -8.80 -1.00 2.76
C CYS A 236 -9.04 -2.12 3.79
N PRO A 237 -9.19 -3.39 3.36
CA PRO A 237 -9.22 -4.50 4.29
C PRO A 237 -7.84 -4.67 4.95
N ASN A 238 -7.81 -5.37 6.08
CA ASN A 238 -6.58 -5.81 6.71
C ASN A 238 -5.71 -6.58 5.70
N THR A 239 -4.43 -6.23 5.57
CA THR A 239 -3.50 -6.73 4.54
C THR A 239 -3.93 -6.50 3.09
N GLY A 240 -4.90 -5.61 2.86
CA GLY A 240 -5.32 -5.21 1.52
C GLY A 240 -4.16 -4.58 0.75
N ILE A 241 -3.99 -5.00 -0.50
CA ILE A 241 -2.88 -4.60 -1.36
C ILE A 241 -3.40 -3.65 -2.44
N SER A 242 -2.78 -2.50 -2.58
CA SER A 242 -3.02 -1.56 -3.68
C SER A 242 -1.73 -1.30 -4.43
N ARG A 243 -1.81 -1.14 -5.75
CA ARG A 243 -0.64 -0.97 -6.61
C ARG A 243 -0.83 0.20 -7.57
N PHE A 244 0.14 1.09 -7.56
CA PHE A 244 0.21 2.28 -8.41
C PHE A 244 1.57 2.33 -9.11
N ILE A 245 1.58 2.75 -10.36
CA ILE A 245 2.79 3.08 -11.12
C ILE A 245 2.88 4.59 -11.20
N LEU A 246 4.00 5.14 -10.74
CA LEU A 246 4.30 6.56 -10.72
C LEU A 246 5.47 6.81 -11.66
N THR A 247 5.24 7.54 -12.75
CA THR A 247 6.30 7.91 -13.68
C THR A 247 6.84 9.28 -13.31
N LEU A 248 8.14 9.35 -13.06
CA LEU A 248 8.85 10.59 -12.75
C LEU A 248 9.61 11.07 -13.98
N SER A 249 9.52 12.37 -14.21
CA SER A 249 10.36 13.14 -15.13
C SER A 249 11.26 14.09 -14.36
N GLU A 250 12.46 14.31 -14.88
CA GLU A 250 13.38 15.31 -14.34
C GLU A 250 12.98 16.71 -14.83
N SER A 251 13.05 17.70 -13.94
CA SER A 251 12.85 19.12 -14.24
C SER A 251 13.94 19.95 -13.58
N GLU A 252 14.12 21.21 -14.00
CA GLU A 252 15.08 22.15 -13.39
C GLU A 252 14.86 22.34 -11.88
N SER A 253 13.64 22.10 -11.39
CA SER A 253 13.26 22.23 -9.97
C SER A 253 13.30 20.92 -9.17
N GLY A 254 13.72 19.81 -9.80
CA GLY A 254 13.75 18.47 -9.23
C GLY A 254 12.75 17.50 -9.87
N PRO A 255 12.49 16.34 -9.23
CA PRO A 255 11.58 15.32 -9.77
C PRO A 255 10.15 15.84 -9.78
N VAL A 256 9.49 15.65 -10.91
CA VAL A 256 8.06 15.91 -11.06
C VAL A 256 7.37 14.63 -11.50
N LEU A 257 6.22 14.35 -10.89
CA LEU A 257 5.35 13.26 -11.31
C LEU A 257 4.76 13.60 -12.68
N SER A 258 5.13 12.86 -13.72
CA SER A 258 4.66 13.06 -15.08
C SER A 258 3.42 12.23 -15.40
N ALA A 259 3.27 11.07 -14.76
CA ALA A 259 2.08 10.22 -14.89
C ALA A 259 1.88 9.37 -13.65
N ALA A 260 0.62 9.03 -13.35
CA ALA A 260 0.27 8.04 -12.34
C ALA A 260 -0.77 7.09 -12.90
N ARG A 261 -0.61 5.78 -12.67
CA ARG A 261 -1.54 4.74 -13.10
C ARG A 261 -1.85 3.79 -11.95
N CYS A 262 -3.13 3.60 -11.66
CA CYS A 262 -3.61 2.60 -10.73
C CYS A 262 -3.66 1.26 -11.47
N VAL A 263 -3.08 0.23 -10.87
CA VAL A 263 -3.21 -1.15 -11.36
C VAL A 263 -4.39 -1.83 -10.68
N PHE A 264 -4.44 -1.78 -9.35
CA PHE A 264 -5.54 -2.29 -8.54
C PHE A 264 -5.54 -1.61 -7.15
N THR A 265 -6.69 -1.65 -6.47
CA THR A 265 -6.84 -1.16 -5.10
C THR A 265 -7.51 -2.22 -4.23
N ASN A 266 -7.12 -2.26 -2.95
CA ASN A 266 -7.75 -3.08 -1.91
C ASN A 266 -7.90 -4.58 -2.28
N ARG A 267 -6.96 -5.13 -3.07
CA ARG A 267 -6.94 -6.54 -3.44
C ARG A 267 -6.69 -7.38 -2.19
N LYS A 268 -7.40 -8.50 -2.07
CA LYS A 268 -7.39 -9.37 -0.90
C LYS A 268 -7.47 -10.86 -1.23
N ASP A 269 -7.08 -11.22 -2.45
CA ASP A 269 -7.19 -12.58 -3.00
C ASP A 269 -6.41 -13.59 -2.12
N HIS A 270 -5.33 -13.15 -1.48
CA HIS A 270 -4.54 -13.95 -0.53
C HIS A 270 -5.29 -14.32 0.75
N LEU A 271 -6.42 -13.66 1.04
CA LEU A 271 -7.25 -13.95 2.21
C LEU A 271 -8.38 -14.94 1.91
N GLU A 272 -8.67 -15.24 0.65
CA GLU A 272 -9.78 -16.12 0.27
C GLU A 272 -9.62 -17.51 0.88
N ASN A 273 -8.40 -18.06 0.85
CA ASN A 273 -8.09 -19.37 1.41
C ASN A 273 -8.06 -19.41 2.96
N LEU A 274 -8.07 -18.25 3.64
CA LEU A 274 -8.15 -18.18 5.09
C LEU A 274 -9.60 -18.16 5.59
N ALA A 275 -10.56 -17.80 4.73
CA ALA A 275 -11.98 -17.74 5.07
C ALA A 275 -12.67 -19.11 5.07
N ASP A 276 -12.08 -20.11 4.41
CA ASP A 276 -12.62 -21.48 4.29
C ASP A 276 -12.21 -22.41 5.46
N GLY A 277 -11.53 -21.86 6.48
CA GLY A 277 -11.02 -22.60 7.64
C GLY A 277 -11.81 -22.41 8.94
N GLU A 278 -12.96 -21.73 8.92
CA GLU A 278 -13.87 -21.57 10.07
C GLU A 278 -14.97 -22.65 10.13
#